data_AF-A0A1I6IWK5-F1
#
_entry.id   AF-A0A1I6IWK5-F1
#
_cell.length_a   1.000
_cell.length_b   1.000
_cell.length_c   1.000
_cell.angle_alpha   90.00
_cell.angle_beta   90.00
_cell.angle_gamma   90.00
#
_symmetry.space_group_name_H-M   'P 1'
#
loop_
_entity.id
_entity.type
_entity.pdbx_description
1 polymer ?
#
loop_
_entity_poly.entity_id
_entity_poly.type
_entity_poly.pdbx_seq_one_letter_code
_entity_poly.pdbx_strand_id
1 'polypeptide(L)'
;MKHESVVVLGLPESGKTTFLAALWHQMKAGKVASKLSLVKLKAVESEHLQAIEALWVKAKKQDRTFHSKNRTAVMTLRTADGKDFDLAFPDIAGEAFGGIWEDRACSEEVIRALTASGVMLFVHSSEYNAPNWIADFSKLNAKTGGSFKVGEPVPWKPRLAPTQVQLVDLLRCLQEEPLHVGPRKLAVVLSAWDQASDEGRSPADYLEAHMPLLHQYLTHGLDEAWQFRVYGVSAQGGDYDNLGDETSAEAKRLQALRVPSHRIQVVHGDASSHDLSEPLVWLLEGIA
;
A
#
# COMPACT_ATOMS: atom_id res chain seq x y z
N MET A 1 -29.55 -0.40 -1.40
CA MET A 1 -28.53 -1.12 -0.62
C MET A 1 -27.22 -0.42 -0.88
N LYS A 2 -26.51 0.08 0.15
CA LYS A 2 -25.18 0.66 -0.05
C LYS A 2 -24.26 -0.48 -0.51
N HIS A 3 -23.66 -0.35 -1.68
CA HIS A 3 -22.63 -1.26 -2.14
C HIS A 3 -21.38 -0.96 -1.32
N GLU A 4 -20.91 -1.91 -0.51
CA GLU A 4 -19.66 -1.73 0.22
C GLU A 4 -18.50 -1.78 -0.77
N SER A 5 -17.58 -0.83 -0.65
CA SER A 5 -16.39 -0.77 -1.50
C SER A 5 -15.19 -0.35 -0.67
N VAL A 6 -14.04 -0.89 -1.06
CA VAL A 6 -12.74 -0.56 -0.49
C VAL A 6 -11.85 -0.07 -1.61
N VAL A 7 -11.19 1.07 -1.39
CA VAL A 7 -10.20 1.61 -2.32
C VAL A 7 -8.79 1.42 -1.78
N VAL A 8 -7.89 0.95 -2.64
CA VAL A 8 -6.47 0.80 -2.32
C VAL A 8 -5.68 1.99 -2.86
N LEU A 9 -5.03 2.73 -1.96
CA LEU A 9 -4.27 3.94 -2.24
C LEU A 9 -2.80 3.79 -1.82
N GLY A 10 -1.95 4.64 -2.36
CA GLY A 10 -0.54 4.73 -1.97
C GLY A 10 0.33 5.25 -3.11
N LEU A 11 1.47 5.81 -2.76
CA LEU A 11 2.46 6.29 -3.72
C LEU A 11 2.96 5.18 -4.66
N PRO A 12 3.56 5.51 -5.81
CA PRO A 12 4.33 4.54 -6.57
C PRO A 12 5.27 3.75 -5.64
N GLU A 13 5.47 2.47 -5.96
CA GLU A 13 6.39 1.60 -5.22
C GLU A 13 5.96 1.25 -3.79
N SER A 14 4.76 1.66 -3.35
CA SER A 14 4.24 1.32 -2.01
C SER A 14 3.83 -0.15 -1.82
N GLY A 15 4.03 -1.04 -2.79
CA GLY A 15 3.75 -2.48 -2.66
C GLY A 15 2.34 -2.96 -3.07
N LYS A 16 1.50 -2.08 -3.64
CA LYS A 16 0.11 -2.40 -4.06
C LYS A 16 0.02 -3.59 -5.04
N THR A 17 0.84 -3.62 -6.09
CA THR A 17 0.81 -4.69 -7.12
C THR A 17 1.20 -6.04 -6.54
N THR A 18 2.21 -6.04 -5.67
CA THR A 18 2.62 -7.23 -4.93
C THR A 18 1.48 -7.72 -4.04
N PHE A 19 0.84 -6.82 -3.29
CA PHE A 19 -0.30 -7.17 -2.45
C PHE A 19 -1.44 -7.77 -3.27
N LEU A 20 -1.78 -7.16 -4.42
CA LEU A 20 -2.81 -7.67 -5.33
C LEU A 20 -2.47 -9.10 -5.81
N ALA A 21 -1.23 -9.34 -6.25
CA ALA A 21 -0.78 -10.65 -6.70
C ALA A 21 -0.82 -11.71 -5.58
N ALA A 22 -0.37 -11.34 -4.37
CA ALA A 22 -0.33 -12.22 -3.21
C ALA A 22 -1.74 -12.55 -2.70
N LEU A 23 -2.63 -11.56 -2.61
CA LEU A 23 -4.02 -11.71 -2.22
C LEU A 23 -4.76 -12.62 -3.20
N TRP A 24 -4.58 -12.37 -4.50
CA TRP A 24 -5.14 -13.22 -5.56
C TRP A 24 -4.71 -14.68 -5.43
N HIS A 25 -3.41 -14.93 -5.26
CA HIS A 25 -2.88 -16.28 -5.06
C HIS A 25 -3.47 -16.94 -3.80
N GLN A 26 -3.53 -16.22 -2.68
CA GLN A 26 -4.06 -16.73 -1.42
C GLN A 26 -5.54 -17.15 -1.54
N MET A 27 -6.36 -16.30 -2.16
CA MET A 27 -7.79 -16.57 -2.35
C MET A 27 -8.05 -17.75 -3.29
N LYS A 28 -7.25 -17.87 -4.36
CA LYS A 28 -7.36 -18.97 -5.34
C LYS A 28 -6.83 -20.30 -4.80
N ALA A 29 -5.74 -20.27 -4.04
CA ALA A 29 -5.12 -21.49 -3.51
C ALA A 29 -5.94 -22.10 -2.37
N GLY A 30 -6.62 -21.28 -1.55
CA GLY A 30 -7.45 -21.74 -0.43
C GLY A 30 -6.68 -22.53 0.65
N LYS A 31 -5.35 -22.34 0.73
CA LYS A 31 -4.45 -23.11 1.62
C LYS A 31 -4.19 -22.44 2.96
N VAL A 32 -4.56 -21.17 3.10
CA VAL A 32 -4.50 -20.41 4.36
C VAL A 32 -5.93 -20.08 4.76
N ALA A 33 -6.27 -20.23 6.03
CA ALA A 33 -7.57 -19.83 6.54
C ALA A 33 -7.76 -18.33 6.31
N SER A 34 -8.74 -17.99 5.46
CA SER A 34 -9.11 -16.62 5.12
C SER A 34 -10.56 -16.41 5.53
N LYS A 35 -10.87 -15.23 6.06
CA LYS A 35 -12.25 -14.83 6.37
C LYS A 35 -13.01 -14.34 5.13
N LEU A 36 -12.32 -14.16 4.00
CA LEU A 36 -12.89 -13.75 2.72
C LEU A 36 -12.78 -14.87 1.69
N SER A 37 -13.74 -14.89 0.77
CA SER A 37 -13.79 -15.77 -0.39
C SER A 37 -13.94 -14.97 -1.69
N LEU A 38 -13.31 -15.44 -2.77
CA LEU A 38 -13.41 -14.80 -4.07
C LEU A 38 -14.74 -15.13 -4.74
N VAL A 39 -15.50 -14.11 -5.16
CA VAL A 39 -16.78 -14.29 -5.87
C VAL A 39 -16.59 -14.13 -7.36
N LYS A 40 -16.11 -12.96 -7.79
CA LYS A 40 -16.02 -12.58 -9.21
C LYS A 40 -14.83 -11.67 -9.46
N LEU A 41 -14.33 -11.75 -10.70
CA LEU A 41 -13.43 -10.78 -11.30
C LEU A 41 -14.12 -10.14 -12.50
N LYS A 42 -13.87 -8.86 -12.75
CA LYS A 42 -14.25 -8.26 -14.03
C LYS A 42 -13.30 -8.80 -15.13
N ALA A 43 -13.90 -9.43 -16.15
CA ALA A 43 -13.24 -10.36 -17.08
C ALA A 43 -11.98 -9.85 -17.81
N VAL A 44 -11.79 -8.53 -17.93
CA VAL A 44 -10.66 -7.89 -18.64
C VAL A 44 -9.33 -8.00 -17.86
N GLU A 45 -9.37 -8.38 -16.59
CA GLU A 45 -8.21 -8.34 -15.68
C GLU A 45 -7.58 -9.72 -15.39
N SER A 46 -8.23 -10.81 -15.83
CA SER A 46 -7.82 -12.18 -15.47
C SER A 46 -6.44 -12.58 -16.00
N GLU A 47 -6.09 -12.20 -17.24
CA GLU A 47 -4.77 -12.46 -17.82
C GLU A 47 -3.66 -11.70 -17.10
N HIS A 48 -3.93 -10.44 -16.73
CA HIS A 48 -2.98 -9.61 -16.01
C HIS A 48 -2.73 -10.15 -14.59
N LEU A 49 -3.81 -10.50 -13.86
CA LEU A 49 -3.70 -11.09 -12.53
C LEU A 49 -2.91 -12.40 -12.54
N GLN A 50 -3.11 -13.24 -13.56
CA GLN A 50 -2.33 -14.46 -13.75
C GLN A 50 -0.84 -14.16 -14.03
N ALA A 51 -0.53 -13.11 -14.79
CA ALA A 51 0.84 -12.71 -15.06
C ALA A 51 1.57 -12.23 -13.79
N ILE A 52 0.94 -11.35 -12.99
CA ILE A 52 1.54 -10.86 -11.75
C ILE A 52 1.62 -11.96 -10.67
N GLU A 53 0.64 -12.88 -10.63
CA GLU A 53 0.66 -14.09 -9.78
C GLU A 53 1.84 -14.97 -10.13
N ALA A 54 2.05 -15.26 -11.42
CA ALA A 54 3.12 -16.12 -11.88
C ALA A 54 4.51 -15.57 -11.56
N LEU A 55 4.69 -14.25 -11.67
CA LEU A 55 5.93 -13.58 -11.25
C LEU A 55 6.11 -13.62 -9.73
N TRP A 56 5.04 -13.37 -8.99
CA TRP A 56 5.07 -13.42 -7.52
C TRP A 56 5.46 -14.81 -7.03
N VAL A 57 4.84 -15.89 -7.52
CA VAL A 57 5.19 -17.29 -7.16
C VAL A 57 6.65 -17.61 -7.47
N LYS A 58 7.21 -17.05 -8.56
CA LYS A 58 8.61 -17.23 -8.93
C LYS A 58 9.58 -16.32 -8.18
N ALA A 59 9.12 -15.50 -7.23
CA ALA A 59 9.93 -14.52 -6.51
C ALA A 59 10.72 -13.59 -7.47
N LYS A 60 10.07 -13.17 -8.56
CA LYS A 60 10.63 -12.23 -9.53
C LYS A 60 9.95 -10.87 -9.40
N LYS A 61 10.75 -9.81 -9.50
CA LYS A 61 10.22 -8.44 -9.51
C LYS A 61 9.25 -8.28 -10.68
N GLN A 62 8.20 -7.53 -10.41
CA GLN A 62 7.21 -7.18 -11.40
C GLN A 62 7.72 -5.95 -12.16
N ASP A 63 7.77 -6.04 -13.49
CA ASP A 63 8.18 -4.93 -14.33
C ASP A 63 7.21 -3.74 -14.15
N ARG A 64 7.78 -2.53 -14.08
CA ARG A 64 7.03 -1.27 -13.85
C ARG A 64 6.17 -0.83 -15.05
N THR A 65 6.01 -1.66 -16.07
CA THR A 65 5.38 -1.30 -17.34
C THR A 65 3.90 -1.66 -17.38
N PHE A 66 3.10 -0.95 -16.59
CA PHE A 66 1.73 -0.64 -17.01
C PHE A 66 1.80 0.50 -18.04
N HIS A 67 2.36 0.21 -19.22
CA HIS A 67 2.13 1.10 -20.34
C HIS A 67 0.69 0.90 -20.81
N SER A 68 -0.08 1.99 -20.75
CA SER A 68 -1.26 2.21 -21.59
C SER A 68 -2.54 1.45 -21.19
N LYS A 69 -3.24 2.02 -20.18
CA LYS A 69 -4.66 2.44 -20.23
C LYS A 69 -5.26 2.36 -18.83
N ASN A 70 -5.72 3.50 -18.29
CA ASN A 70 -6.64 3.65 -17.15
C ASN A 70 -7.51 2.41 -16.93
N ARG A 71 -7.02 1.44 -16.15
CA ARG A 71 -7.76 0.22 -15.84
C ARG A 71 -7.67 0.03 -14.34
N THR A 72 -8.69 0.54 -13.67
CA THR A 72 -8.95 0.24 -12.26
C THR A 72 -9.20 -1.27 -12.13
N ALA A 73 -8.32 -1.99 -11.44
CA ALA A 73 -8.57 -3.41 -11.17
C ALA A 73 -9.63 -3.55 -10.08
N VAL A 74 -10.66 -4.36 -10.30
CA VAL A 74 -11.77 -4.55 -9.35
C VAL A 74 -12.01 -6.03 -9.07
N MET A 75 -11.82 -6.40 -7.81
CA MET A 75 -12.06 -7.75 -7.30
C MET A 75 -13.30 -7.75 -6.41
N THR A 76 -14.28 -8.60 -6.73
CA THR A 76 -15.46 -8.79 -5.87
C THR A 76 -15.21 -9.95 -4.92
N LEU A 77 -15.19 -9.63 -3.63
CA LEU A 77 -14.92 -10.56 -2.52
C LEU A 77 -16.18 -10.72 -1.66
N ARG A 78 -16.28 -11.86 -0.98
CA ARG A 78 -17.37 -12.20 -0.06
C ARG A 78 -16.86 -12.48 1.33
N THR A 79 -17.47 -11.84 2.30
CA THR A 79 -17.25 -12.05 3.73
C THR A 79 -17.88 -13.36 4.22
N ALA A 80 -17.46 -13.84 5.39
CA ALA A 80 -18.01 -15.05 6.00
C ALA A 80 -19.52 -14.98 6.29
N ASP A 81 -20.08 -13.79 6.50
CA ASP A 81 -21.52 -13.54 6.67
C ASP A 81 -22.27 -13.41 5.33
N GLY A 82 -21.60 -13.62 4.19
CA GLY A 82 -22.20 -13.72 2.87
C GLY A 82 -22.42 -12.38 2.15
N LYS A 83 -21.85 -11.28 2.64
CA LYS A 83 -21.91 -9.98 1.99
C LYS A 83 -20.83 -9.85 0.92
N ASP A 84 -21.20 -9.32 -0.24
CA ASP A 84 -20.27 -9.05 -1.33
C ASP A 84 -19.81 -7.58 -1.29
N PHE A 85 -18.53 -7.34 -1.55
CA PHE A 85 -17.98 -5.99 -1.67
C PHE A 85 -16.95 -5.93 -2.81
N ASP A 86 -16.75 -4.73 -3.35
CA ASP A 86 -15.75 -4.48 -4.40
C ASP A 86 -14.47 -3.89 -3.80
N LEU A 87 -13.34 -4.54 -4.07
CA LEU A 87 -12.00 -4.03 -3.80
C LEU A 87 -11.42 -3.43 -5.08
N ALA A 88 -11.27 -2.11 -5.10
CA ALA A 88 -10.79 -1.35 -6.25
C ALA A 88 -9.33 -0.90 -6.07
N PHE A 89 -8.54 -1.09 -7.12
CA PHE A 89 -7.18 -0.60 -7.27
C PHE A 89 -7.15 0.44 -8.39
N PRO A 90 -7.50 1.71 -8.12
CA PRO A 90 -7.46 2.77 -9.12
C PRO A 90 -6.00 2.96 -9.56
N ASP A 91 -5.74 2.60 -10.82
CA ASP A 91 -4.46 2.51 -11.54
C ASP A 91 -3.15 2.32 -10.73
N ILE A 92 -2.45 1.23 -11.07
CA ILE A 92 -1.39 0.57 -10.30
C ILE A 92 -0.05 1.34 -10.30
N ALA A 93 0.01 2.53 -10.90
CA ALA A 93 1.24 3.32 -11.02
C ALA A 93 1.19 4.69 -10.31
N GLY A 94 0.35 4.92 -9.30
CA GLY A 94 0.39 6.18 -8.54
C GLY A 94 0.13 7.45 -9.35
N GLU A 95 -0.34 7.34 -10.61
CA GLU A 95 -0.71 8.47 -11.46
C GLU A 95 -1.97 9.16 -10.95
N ALA A 96 -2.93 8.41 -10.41
CA ALA A 96 -4.08 8.99 -9.71
C ALA A 96 -3.65 9.85 -8.51
N PHE A 97 -2.59 9.42 -7.81
CA PHE A 97 -1.98 10.20 -6.75
C PHE A 97 -1.25 11.43 -7.31
N GLY A 98 -0.45 11.25 -8.37
CA GLY A 98 0.25 12.32 -9.06
C GLY A 98 -0.68 13.43 -9.55
N GLY A 99 -1.82 13.09 -10.16
CA GLY A 99 -2.81 14.08 -10.61
C GLY A 99 -3.45 14.86 -9.46
N ILE A 100 -3.79 14.19 -8.35
CA ILE A 100 -4.37 14.87 -7.17
C ILE A 100 -3.33 15.77 -6.49
N TRP A 101 -2.09 15.31 -6.36
CA TRP A 101 -1.03 16.01 -5.63
C TRP A 101 -0.33 17.09 -6.47
N GLU A 102 0.10 16.77 -7.69
CA GLU A 102 0.83 17.69 -8.57
C GLU A 102 -0.12 18.65 -9.30
N ASP A 103 -1.20 18.13 -9.90
CA ASP A 103 -2.06 18.90 -10.80
C ASP A 103 -3.34 19.43 -10.12
N ARG A 104 -3.61 19.02 -8.88
CA ARG A 104 -4.87 19.30 -8.15
C ARG A 104 -6.11 18.95 -8.97
N ALA A 105 -6.00 17.89 -9.78
CA ALA A 105 -7.04 17.44 -10.69
C ALA A 105 -7.45 16.00 -10.36
N CYS A 106 -8.74 15.71 -10.47
CA CYS A 106 -9.29 14.39 -10.22
C CYS A 106 -10.31 14.04 -11.32
N SER A 107 -10.14 12.90 -11.97
CA SER A 107 -11.10 12.43 -12.97
C SER A 107 -12.32 11.81 -12.28
N GLU A 108 -13.47 11.82 -12.96
CA GLU A 108 -14.71 11.19 -12.48
C GLU A 108 -14.54 9.71 -12.10
N GLU A 109 -13.65 8.98 -12.79
CA GLU A 109 -13.33 7.60 -12.45
C GLU A 109 -12.58 7.49 -11.11
N VAL A 110 -11.60 8.36 -10.90
CA VAL A 110 -10.84 8.41 -9.65
C VAL A 110 -11.73 8.87 -8.50
N ILE A 111 -12.59 9.86 -8.68
CA ILE A 111 -13.58 10.29 -7.68
C ILE A 111 -14.48 9.11 -7.26
N ARG A 112 -15.01 8.35 -8.23
CA ARG A 112 -15.84 7.16 -7.93
C ARG A 112 -15.09 6.08 -7.15
N ALA A 113 -13.80 5.90 -7.40
CA ALA A 113 -12.98 4.97 -6.60
C ALA A 113 -12.71 5.53 -5.19
N LEU A 114 -12.38 6.81 -5.08
CA LEU A 114 -12.02 7.47 -3.83
C LEU A 114 -13.19 7.73 -2.88
N THR A 115 -14.43 7.66 -3.36
CA THR A 115 -15.66 7.75 -2.55
C THR A 115 -16.04 6.42 -1.86
N ALA A 116 -15.15 5.41 -1.90
CA ALA A 116 -15.32 4.15 -1.17
C ALA A 116 -15.36 4.33 0.35
N SER A 117 -16.20 3.58 1.08
CA SER A 117 -16.31 3.69 2.54
C SER A 117 -15.07 3.21 3.29
N GLY A 118 -14.38 2.20 2.75
CA GLY A 118 -13.11 1.71 3.28
C GLY A 118 -11.92 2.20 2.47
N VAL A 119 -10.85 2.61 3.15
CA VAL A 119 -9.59 3.03 2.52
C VAL A 119 -8.46 2.15 3.02
N MET A 120 -7.66 1.61 2.11
CA MET A 120 -6.42 0.92 2.45
C MET A 120 -5.25 1.73 1.88
N LEU A 121 -4.48 2.39 2.76
CA LEU A 121 -3.37 3.27 2.40
C LEU A 121 -2.04 2.54 2.54
N PHE A 122 -1.40 2.24 1.42
CA PHE A 122 -0.08 1.63 1.37
C PHE A 122 1.03 2.67 1.50
N VAL A 123 1.93 2.40 2.43
CA VAL A 123 3.14 3.18 2.71
C VAL A 123 4.29 2.20 2.81
N HIS A 124 5.36 2.40 2.04
CA HIS A 124 6.54 1.53 2.14
C HIS A 124 7.28 1.81 3.45
N SER A 125 7.69 0.76 4.17
CA SER A 125 8.30 0.93 5.50
C SER A 125 9.67 1.62 5.46
N SER A 126 10.50 1.31 4.47
CA SER A 126 11.88 1.81 4.31
C SER A 126 12.10 2.74 3.10
N GLU A 127 11.51 2.43 1.94
CA GLU A 127 11.65 3.22 0.71
C GLU A 127 10.63 4.38 0.63
N TYR A 128 10.95 5.51 1.26
CA TYR A 128 10.15 6.73 1.16
C TYR A 128 11.00 8.00 1.19
N ASN A 129 10.45 9.12 0.72
CA ASN A 129 11.13 10.42 0.74
C ASN A 129 11.02 11.04 2.14
N ALA A 130 12.04 10.87 2.96
CA ALA A 130 12.14 11.47 4.29
C ALA A 130 12.47 12.97 4.23
N PRO A 131 12.05 13.78 5.23
CA PRO A 131 12.45 15.18 5.30
C PRO A 131 13.97 15.30 5.50
N ASN A 132 14.60 16.17 4.70
CA ASN A 132 16.03 16.41 4.73
C ASN A 132 16.35 17.63 5.60
N TRP A 133 17.04 17.44 6.72
CA TRP A 133 17.47 18.54 7.60
C TRP A 133 18.83 19.08 7.21
N ILE A 134 18.95 20.41 7.11
CA ILE A 134 20.23 21.10 6.86
C ILE A 134 21.30 20.69 7.88
N ALA A 135 20.89 20.47 9.13
CA ALA A 135 21.78 20.02 10.20
C ALA A 135 22.38 18.64 9.94
N ASP A 136 21.62 17.70 9.38
CA ASP A 136 22.10 16.34 9.10
C ASP A 136 23.06 16.33 7.91
N PHE A 137 22.76 17.10 6.87
CA PHE A 137 23.69 17.34 5.77
C PHE A 137 25.01 17.97 6.24
N SER A 138 24.94 18.92 7.17
CA SER A 138 26.13 19.56 7.75
C SER A 138 26.99 18.56 8.54
N LYS A 139 26.37 17.69 9.35
CA LYS A 139 27.06 16.62 10.07
C LYS A 139 27.68 15.59 9.13
N LEU A 140 26.98 15.20 8.07
CA LEU A 140 27.46 14.24 7.09
C LEU A 140 28.71 14.77 6.37
N ASN A 141 28.67 16.03 5.92
CA ASN A 141 29.79 16.69 5.25
C ASN A 141 31.02 16.84 6.15
N ALA A 142 30.83 17.20 7.43
CA ALA A 142 31.92 17.26 8.39
C ALA A 142 32.63 15.91 8.56
N LYS A 143 31.88 14.79 8.46
CA LYS A 143 32.43 13.42 8.56
C LYS A 143 33.12 12.96 7.26
N THR A 144 32.63 13.38 6.09
CA THR A 144 33.16 12.93 4.80
C THR A 144 34.25 13.85 4.23
N GLY A 145 34.56 14.98 4.88
CA GLY A 145 35.54 15.95 4.41
C GLY A 145 35.12 16.66 3.12
N GLY A 146 33.83 16.60 2.77
CA GLY A 146 33.29 17.18 1.54
C GLY A 146 33.13 18.69 1.64
N SER A 147 33.49 19.41 0.56
CA SER A 147 33.14 20.82 0.39
C SER A 147 31.77 20.97 -0.26
N PHE A 148 30.94 21.91 0.21
CA PHE A 148 29.70 22.28 -0.48
C PHE A 148 30.03 22.82 -1.88
N LYS A 149 29.67 22.07 -2.92
CA LYS A 149 29.56 22.64 -4.27
C LYS A 149 28.17 23.24 -4.38
N VAL A 150 28.10 24.56 -4.54
CA VAL A 150 26.84 25.23 -4.86
C VAL A 150 26.40 24.71 -6.23
N GLY A 151 25.39 23.84 -6.23
CA GLY A 151 24.76 23.36 -7.45
C GLY A 151 23.86 24.43 -8.07
N GLU A 152 23.40 24.18 -9.28
CA GLU A 152 22.36 25.02 -9.88
C GLU A 152 21.07 24.92 -9.05
N PRO A 153 20.35 26.03 -8.82
CA PRO A 153 19.06 26.00 -8.14
C PRO A 153 18.09 25.07 -8.88
N VAL A 154 17.61 24.03 -8.20
CA VAL A 154 16.56 23.16 -8.73
C VAL A 154 15.21 23.82 -8.44
N PRO A 155 14.40 24.13 -9.47
CA PRO A 155 13.04 24.64 -9.25
C PRO A 155 12.23 23.64 -8.45
N TRP A 156 11.52 24.13 -7.43
CA TRP A 156 10.67 23.28 -6.59
C TRP A 156 9.53 22.68 -7.42
N LYS A 157 9.22 21.40 -7.17
CA LYS A 157 8.09 20.67 -7.74
C LYS A 157 7.36 19.92 -6.63
N PRO A 158 6.02 19.79 -6.67
CA PRO A 158 5.26 19.12 -5.61
C PRO A 158 5.77 17.70 -5.29
N ARG A 159 6.17 16.91 -6.30
CA ARG A 159 6.76 15.57 -6.12
C ARG A 159 8.03 15.51 -5.26
N LEU A 160 8.72 16.63 -5.07
CA LEU A 160 9.90 16.71 -4.20
C LEU A 160 9.54 16.76 -2.71
N ALA A 161 8.26 16.99 -2.38
CA ALA A 161 7.81 17.03 -1.00
C ALA A 161 8.03 15.67 -0.29
N PRO A 162 8.33 15.67 1.02
CA PRO A 162 8.45 14.43 1.79
C PRO A 162 7.17 13.58 1.69
N THR A 163 7.32 12.26 1.66
CA THR A 163 6.21 11.32 1.48
C THR A 163 5.07 11.56 2.47
N GLN A 164 5.38 11.74 3.75
CA GLN A 164 4.38 12.03 4.79
C GLN A 164 3.55 13.30 4.51
N VAL A 165 4.12 14.32 3.86
CA VAL A 165 3.39 15.55 3.50
C VAL A 165 2.36 15.24 2.42
N GLN A 166 2.76 14.47 1.40
CA GLN A 166 1.86 14.10 0.31
C GLN A 166 0.71 13.20 0.83
N LEU A 167 1.01 12.26 1.72
CA LEU A 167 0.03 11.35 2.32
C LEU A 167 -1.00 12.11 3.19
N VAL A 168 -0.53 13.06 4.00
CA VAL A 168 -1.43 13.91 4.81
C VAL A 168 -2.36 14.73 3.93
N ASP A 169 -1.85 15.31 2.86
CA ASP A 169 -2.67 16.08 1.92
C ASP A 169 -3.71 15.21 1.20
N LEU A 170 -3.35 13.99 0.78
CA LEU A 170 -4.31 13.04 0.24
C LEU A 170 -5.43 12.73 1.25
N LEU A 171 -5.07 12.41 2.49
CA LEU A 171 -6.06 12.11 3.53
C LEU A 171 -6.96 13.32 3.81
N ARG A 172 -6.42 14.53 3.75
CA ARG A 172 -7.21 15.76 3.82
C ARG A 172 -8.18 15.87 2.67
N CYS A 173 -7.73 15.63 1.43
CA CYS A 173 -8.63 15.65 0.26
C CYS A 173 -9.79 14.65 0.42
N LEU A 174 -9.57 13.48 1.02
CA LEU A 174 -10.62 12.49 1.28
C LEU A 174 -11.68 12.94 2.31
N GLN A 175 -11.42 14.03 3.03
CA GLN A 175 -12.34 14.64 3.99
C GLN A 175 -13.05 15.87 3.42
N GLU A 176 -12.71 16.31 2.21
CA GLU A 176 -13.30 17.48 1.56
C GLU A 176 -14.23 17.05 0.39
N GLU A 177 -15.23 17.85 0.07
CA GLU A 177 -16.08 17.62 -1.12
C GLU A 177 -15.23 17.69 -2.41
N PRO A 178 -15.42 16.80 -3.39
CA PRO A 178 -16.50 15.80 -3.53
C PRO A 178 -16.17 14.39 -2.99
N LEU A 179 -15.07 14.24 -2.24
CA LEU A 179 -14.57 12.94 -1.77
C LEU A 179 -15.09 12.57 -0.37
N HIS A 180 -15.64 13.55 0.35
CA HIS A 180 -16.25 13.36 1.65
C HIS A 180 -17.55 12.54 1.55
N VAL A 181 -17.52 11.32 2.09
CA VAL A 181 -18.66 10.38 2.06
C VAL A 181 -19.22 10.07 3.46
N GLY A 182 -18.86 10.88 4.45
CA GLY A 182 -19.21 10.67 5.86
C GLY A 182 -18.25 9.70 6.56
N PRO A 183 -18.74 8.86 7.50
CA PRO A 183 -17.90 7.96 8.29
C PRO A 183 -17.09 6.98 7.42
N ARG A 184 -15.79 6.85 7.72
CA ARG A 184 -14.87 5.97 6.96
C ARG A 184 -13.94 5.20 7.87
N LYS A 185 -13.47 4.06 7.37
CA LYS A 185 -12.38 3.30 7.98
C LYS A 185 -11.13 3.38 7.12
N LEU A 186 -9.97 3.50 7.77
CA LEU A 186 -8.65 3.62 7.14
C LEU A 186 -7.69 2.54 7.68
N ALA A 187 -7.28 1.62 6.83
CA ALA A 187 -6.21 0.68 7.12
C ALA A 187 -4.90 1.23 6.53
N VAL A 188 -4.00 1.68 7.40
CA VAL A 188 -2.63 2.06 7.00
C VAL A 188 -1.80 0.78 6.93
N VAL A 189 -1.30 0.48 5.75
CA VAL A 189 -0.49 -0.72 5.47
C VAL A 189 0.96 -0.29 5.28
N LEU A 190 1.79 -0.59 6.26
CA LEU A 190 3.25 -0.51 6.17
C LEU A 190 3.76 -1.72 5.39
N SER A 191 4.03 -1.54 4.10
CA SER A 191 4.50 -2.61 3.21
C SER A 191 5.99 -2.87 3.37
N ALA A 192 6.45 -4.04 2.90
CA ALA A 192 7.81 -4.52 3.12
C ALA A 192 8.19 -4.55 4.61
N TRP A 193 7.24 -4.96 5.45
CA TRP A 193 7.40 -4.95 6.91
C TRP A 193 8.55 -5.81 7.42
N ASP A 194 8.93 -6.85 6.66
CA ASP A 194 10.12 -7.67 6.93
C ASP A 194 11.40 -6.82 7.06
N GLN A 195 11.52 -5.73 6.31
CA GLN A 195 12.68 -4.82 6.37
C GLN A 195 12.69 -3.89 7.59
N ALA A 196 11.54 -3.71 8.25
CA ALA A 196 11.37 -2.83 9.42
C ALA A 196 11.22 -3.62 10.74
N SER A 197 10.88 -4.91 10.65
CA SER A 197 10.51 -5.74 11.78
C SER A 197 11.62 -5.93 12.83
N ASP A 198 12.89 -5.83 12.42
CA ASP A 198 14.05 -6.00 13.30
C ASP A 198 14.18 -4.92 14.39
N GLU A 199 13.46 -3.81 14.27
CA GLU A 199 13.44 -2.76 15.30
C GLU A 199 12.64 -3.13 16.55
N GLY A 200 11.89 -4.24 16.51
CA GLY A 200 11.10 -4.71 17.65
C GLY A 200 9.94 -3.79 18.02
N ARG A 201 9.48 -2.95 17.07
CA ARG A 201 8.35 -2.02 17.24
C ARG A 201 7.07 -2.62 16.68
N SER A 202 5.93 -2.26 17.25
CA SER A 202 4.65 -2.50 16.59
C SER A 202 4.53 -1.63 15.32
N PRO A 203 3.68 -1.98 14.34
CA PRO A 203 3.46 -1.14 13.16
C PRO A 203 3.03 0.30 13.51
N ALA A 204 2.25 0.49 14.57
CA ALA A 204 1.84 1.82 15.02
C ALA A 204 3.02 2.63 15.57
N ASP A 205 3.83 2.03 16.45
CA ASP A 205 5.01 2.69 17.03
C ASP A 205 6.07 2.99 15.97
N TYR A 206 6.22 2.12 14.97
CA TYR A 206 7.10 2.37 13.83
C TYR A 206 6.65 3.58 13.02
N LEU A 207 5.35 3.69 12.73
CA LEU A 207 4.78 4.83 12.03
C LEU A 207 5.01 6.14 12.80
N GLU A 208 4.80 6.12 14.12
CA GLU A 208 5.05 7.28 14.99
C GLU A 208 6.52 7.71 14.94
N ALA A 209 7.45 6.77 15.02
CA ALA A 209 8.88 7.05 15.02
C ALA A 209 9.39 7.57 13.65
N HIS A 210 8.89 7.03 12.54
CA HIS A 210 9.44 7.25 11.19
C HIS A 210 8.68 8.28 10.37
N MET A 211 7.38 8.43 10.61
CA MET A 211 6.50 9.37 9.91
C MET A 211 5.64 10.16 10.90
N PRO A 212 6.26 10.93 11.82
CA PRO A 212 5.56 11.59 12.92
C PRO A 212 4.48 12.57 12.44
N LEU A 213 4.66 13.22 11.28
CA LEU A 213 3.63 14.11 10.72
C LEU A 213 2.38 13.32 10.32
N LEU A 214 2.56 12.16 9.70
CA LEU A 214 1.46 11.30 9.31
C LEU A 214 0.76 10.72 10.55
N HIS A 215 1.53 10.23 11.53
CA HIS A 215 0.97 9.75 12.80
C HIS A 215 0.16 10.83 13.53
N GLN A 216 0.70 12.04 13.64
CA GLN A 216 0.01 13.17 14.26
C GLN A 216 -1.30 13.49 13.54
N TYR A 217 -1.27 13.50 12.20
CA TYR A 217 -2.46 13.76 11.40
C TYR A 217 -3.53 12.67 11.53
N LEU A 218 -3.13 11.39 11.54
CA LEU A 218 -4.07 10.28 11.76
C LEU A 218 -4.77 10.39 13.12
N THR A 219 -4.04 10.83 14.14
CA THR A 219 -4.54 10.89 15.53
C THR A 219 -5.38 12.14 15.80
N HIS A 220 -5.10 13.26 15.12
CA HIS A 220 -5.69 14.57 15.46
C HIS A 220 -6.28 15.35 14.29
N GLY A 221 -6.00 14.95 13.05
CA GLY A 221 -6.43 15.65 11.83
C GLY A 221 -7.53 14.94 11.05
N LEU A 222 -7.90 13.72 11.43
CA LEU A 222 -9.09 13.03 10.92
C LEU A 222 -10.34 13.48 11.67
N ASP A 223 -11.45 13.58 10.95
CA ASP A 223 -12.79 13.81 11.50
C ASP A 223 -13.17 12.69 12.47
N GLU A 224 -13.95 13.01 13.50
CA GLU A 224 -14.33 12.07 14.57
C GLU A 224 -15.04 10.81 14.05
N ALA A 225 -15.68 10.88 12.88
CA ALA A 225 -16.34 9.74 12.25
C ALA A 225 -15.37 8.77 11.55
N TRP A 226 -14.07 9.07 11.51
CA TRP A 226 -13.04 8.19 10.97
C TRP A 226 -12.48 7.25 12.03
N GLN A 227 -12.27 6.00 11.65
CA GLN A 227 -11.50 5.04 12.44
C GLN A 227 -10.30 4.58 11.62
N PHE A 228 -9.14 4.43 12.26
CA PHE A 228 -7.95 3.91 11.58
C PHE A 228 -7.27 2.78 12.35
N ARG A 229 -6.56 1.92 11.62
CA ARG A 229 -5.64 0.91 12.16
C ARG A 229 -4.37 0.86 11.32
N VAL A 230 -3.26 0.53 11.96
CA VAL A 230 -1.96 0.34 11.31
C VAL A 230 -1.63 -1.15 11.28
N TYR A 231 -1.19 -1.61 10.12
CA TYR A 231 -0.79 -2.99 9.86
C TYR A 231 0.61 -3.01 9.25
N GLY A 232 1.45 -3.95 9.70
CA GLY A 232 2.69 -4.30 9.03
C GLY A 232 2.41 -5.45 8.05
N VAL A 233 2.74 -5.29 6.78
CA VAL A 233 2.51 -6.31 5.76
C VAL A 233 3.78 -6.59 4.95
N SER A 234 4.25 -7.83 5.01
CA SER A 234 5.20 -8.37 4.04
C SER A 234 4.46 -9.31 3.08
N ALA A 235 4.13 -8.81 1.89
CA ALA A 235 3.48 -9.62 0.87
C ALA A 235 4.48 -10.46 0.06
N GLN A 236 5.76 -10.08 0.05
CA GLN A 236 6.84 -10.83 -0.63
C GLN A 236 7.49 -11.86 0.29
N GLY A 237 7.64 -11.52 1.58
CA GLY A 237 8.33 -12.34 2.57
C GLY A 237 9.86 -12.37 2.42
N GLY A 238 10.42 -11.50 1.59
CA GLY A 238 11.85 -11.37 1.31
C GLY A 238 12.12 -10.75 -0.07
N ASP A 239 13.40 -10.55 -0.38
CA ASP A 239 13.83 -9.89 -1.62
C ASP A 239 13.61 -10.75 -2.87
N TYR A 240 13.18 -10.09 -3.95
CA TYR A 240 12.93 -10.72 -5.25
C TYR A 240 14.03 -10.36 -6.25
N ASP A 241 14.30 -11.30 -7.17
CA ASP A 241 15.28 -11.10 -8.25
C ASP A 241 14.71 -10.21 -9.35
N ASN A 242 15.54 -9.40 -10.03
CA ASN A 242 15.07 -8.69 -11.23
C ASN A 242 14.85 -9.68 -12.39
N LEU A 243 14.10 -9.26 -13.39
CA LEU A 243 13.88 -10.07 -14.59
C LEU A 243 15.18 -10.23 -15.38
N GLY A 244 15.64 -11.48 -15.51
CA GLY A 244 16.85 -11.83 -16.24
C GLY A 244 18.05 -12.14 -15.33
N ASP A 245 17.97 -11.81 -14.04
CA ASP A 245 19.03 -12.12 -13.07
C ASP A 245 19.08 -13.61 -12.73
N GLU A 246 20.26 -14.08 -12.32
CA GLU A 246 20.42 -15.40 -11.70
C GLU A 246 19.63 -15.48 -10.39
N THR A 247 19.05 -16.65 -10.11
CA THR A 247 18.19 -16.79 -8.94
C THR A 247 18.98 -16.76 -7.64
N SER A 248 18.70 -15.75 -6.80
CA SER A 248 19.35 -15.58 -5.50
C SER A 248 19.00 -16.69 -4.51
N ALA A 249 19.76 -16.78 -3.42
CA ALA A 249 19.49 -17.74 -2.35
C ALA A 249 18.12 -17.48 -1.68
N GLU A 250 17.74 -16.21 -1.52
CA GLU A 250 16.47 -15.83 -0.92
C GLU A 250 15.29 -16.16 -1.84
N ALA A 251 15.39 -15.84 -3.14
CA ALA A 251 14.38 -16.25 -4.10
C ALA A 251 14.22 -17.78 -4.16
N LYS A 252 15.31 -18.56 -4.09
CA LYS A 252 15.25 -20.03 -3.97
C LYS A 252 14.54 -20.48 -2.70
N ARG A 253 14.80 -19.83 -1.55
CA ARG A 253 14.11 -20.11 -0.27
C ARG A 253 12.60 -19.92 -0.41
N LEU A 254 12.19 -18.80 -1.02
CA LEU A 254 10.78 -18.48 -1.23
C LEU A 254 10.11 -19.43 -2.23
N GLN A 255 10.79 -19.80 -3.32
CA GLN A 255 10.29 -20.76 -4.31
C GLN A 255 10.18 -22.19 -3.76
N ALA A 256 10.98 -22.55 -2.76
CA ALA A 256 10.96 -23.89 -2.14
C ALA A 256 9.76 -24.11 -1.20
N LEU A 257 8.99 -23.08 -0.87
CA LEU A 257 7.84 -23.19 0.02
C LEU A 257 6.71 -24.01 -0.62
N ARG A 258 6.29 -25.07 0.08
CA ARG A 258 5.14 -25.90 -0.32
C ARG A 258 3.83 -25.10 -0.43
N VAL A 259 3.69 -24.08 0.41
CA VAL A 259 2.57 -23.14 0.41
C VAL A 259 3.15 -21.73 0.27
N PRO A 260 3.17 -21.14 -0.93
CA PRO A 260 3.76 -19.82 -1.15
C PRO A 260 3.17 -18.74 -0.25
N SER A 261 1.89 -18.85 0.14
CA SER A 261 1.24 -17.90 1.06
C SER A 261 1.82 -17.90 2.48
N HIS A 262 2.60 -18.90 2.90
CA HIS A 262 3.24 -18.88 4.23
C HIS A 262 4.41 -17.89 4.34
N ARG A 263 4.91 -17.34 3.21
CA ARG A 263 5.89 -16.24 3.27
C ARG A 263 5.26 -14.89 3.59
N ILE A 264 3.93 -14.78 3.45
CA ILE A 264 3.22 -13.55 3.73
C ILE A 264 3.24 -13.34 5.24
N GLN A 265 3.48 -12.12 5.68
CA GLN A 265 3.32 -11.75 7.08
C GLN A 265 2.37 -10.55 7.18
N VAL A 266 1.38 -10.66 8.06
CA VAL A 266 0.51 -9.55 8.47
C VAL A 266 0.67 -9.39 9.97
N VAL A 267 0.90 -8.17 10.44
CA VAL A 267 1.13 -7.84 11.85
C VAL A 267 0.19 -6.71 12.26
N HIS A 268 -0.47 -6.87 13.41
CA HIS A 268 -1.26 -5.82 14.05
C HIS A 268 -1.17 -5.96 15.58
N GLY A 269 -0.69 -4.91 16.25
CA GLY A 269 -0.29 -5.03 17.66
C GLY A 269 0.76 -6.14 17.81
N ASP A 270 0.52 -7.06 18.76
CA ASP A 270 1.39 -8.23 19.00
C ASP A 270 0.99 -9.48 18.19
N ALA A 271 -0.11 -9.40 17.43
CA ALA A 271 -0.59 -10.53 16.64
C ALA A 271 0.10 -10.58 15.28
N SER A 272 0.45 -11.80 14.84
CA SER A 272 0.93 -12.06 13.48
C SER A 272 0.11 -13.16 12.80
N SER A 273 -0.06 -13.03 11.48
CA SER A 273 -0.76 -14.01 10.66
C SER A 273 -0.21 -14.06 9.23
N HIS A 274 -0.74 -14.99 8.44
CA HIS A 274 -0.46 -15.12 7.02
C HIS A 274 -1.67 -14.69 6.15
N ASP A 275 -2.69 -14.05 6.74
CA ASP A 275 -3.95 -13.71 6.06
C ASP A 275 -4.00 -12.25 5.60
N LEU A 276 -3.77 -12.00 4.31
CA LEU A 276 -3.87 -10.66 3.71
C LEU A 276 -5.30 -10.09 3.74
N SER A 277 -6.30 -10.92 4.08
CA SER A 277 -7.68 -10.48 4.19
C SER A 277 -7.97 -9.71 5.47
N GLU A 278 -7.11 -9.78 6.50
CA GLU A 278 -7.38 -9.17 7.80
C GLU A 278 -7.64 -7.65 7.77
N PRO A 279 -6.83 -6.81 7.09
CA PRO A 279 -7.13 -5.39 7.00
C PRO A 279 -8.47 -5.12 6.30
N LEU A 280 -8.81 -5.93 5.27
CA LEU A 280 -10.04 -5.80 4.51
C LEU A 280 -11.27 -6.17 5.35
N VAL A 281 -11.18 -7.25 6.13
CA VAL A 281 -12.27 -7.67 7.02
C VAL A 281 -12.60 -6.56 8.01
N TRP A 282 -11.58 -5.96 8.63
CA TRP A 282 -11.79 -4.85 9.58
C TRP A 282 -12.42 -3.61 8.92
N LEU A 283 -12.03 -3.29 7.68
CA LEU A 283 -12.62 -2.19 6.92
C LEU A 283 -14.11 -2.37 6.63
N LEU A 284 -14.59 -3.63 6.59
CA LEU A 284 -15.99 -4.00 6.30
C LEU A 284 -16.82 -4.24 7.55
N GLU A 285 -16.19 -4.38 8.72
CA GLU A 285 -16.92 -4.38 9.98
C GLU A 285 -17.68 -3.06 10.13
N GLY A 286 -18.84 -3.07 10.80
CA GLY A 286 -19.59 -1.84 11.08
C GLY A 286 -18.73 -0.80 11.81
N ILE A 287 -18.97 0.48 11.54
CA ILE A 287 -18.45 1.57 12.36
C ILE A 287 -19.27 1.56 13.64
N ALA A 288 -18.62 1.28 14.77
CA ALA A 288 -19.23 1.29 16.10
C ALA A 288 -19.67 2.71 16.49
#